data_AF-A0A815AUK7-F1
#
_entry.id   AF-A0A815AUK7-F1
#
_cell.length_a   1.000
_cell.length_b   1.000
_cell.length_c   1.000
_cell.angle_alpha   90.00
_cell.angle_beta   90.00
_cell.angle_gamma   90.00
#
_symmetry.space_group_name_H-M   'P 1'
#
loop_
_entity.id
_entity.type
_entity.pdbx_description
1 polymer ?
#
loop_
_entity_poly.entity_id
_entity_poly.type
_entity_poly.pdbx_seq_one_letter_code
_entity_poly.pdbx_strand_id
1 'polypeptide(L)'
;MIDCFSRSNLVNEAEELINEYKKSHLPSYSMYMSILSAARNRRNSLLAQKMYNRIEPYLKDQEIYATSAKVLLANTYALAGDLTTVSNIRMKMNQSGLKKLAGLSWTVVKFRVHDRSHPQSNEICEELERLTNELKQHGYQCDASWISQPLTNNEKSFKWVAQVRQCTIIVRDANRTHHFYPDGHYSCGDFF
;
A
#
# COMPACT_ATOMS: atom_id res chain seq x y z
N MET A 1 -17.80 13.04 -2.74
CA MET A 1 -17.33 14.07 -3.69
C MET A 1 -15.81 14.19 -3.69
N ILE A 2 -15.14 14.62 -2.60
CA ILE A 2 -13.66 14.69 -2.52
C ILE A 2 -12.98 13.37 -2.88
N ASP A 3 -13.49 12.25 -2.36
CA ASP A 3 -12.95 10.92 -2.69
C ASP A 3 -13.04 10.62 -4.19
N CYS A 4 -14.16 10.95 -4.84
CA CYS A 4 -14.34 10.78 -6.28
C CYS A 4 -13.32 11.61 -7.06
N PHE A 5 -13.19 12.91 -6.76
CA PHE A 5 -12.20 13.77 -7.41
C PHE A 5 -10.77 13.26 -7.20
N SER A 6 -10.44 12.83 -5.97
CA SER A 6 -9.13 12.27 -5.62
C SER A 6 -8.81 11.02 -6.45
N ARG A 7 -9.78 10.10 -6.62
CA ARG A 7 -9.63 8.86 -7.40
C ARG A 7 -9.64 9.10 -8.90
N SER A 8 -10.41 10.08 -9.37
CA SER A 8 -10.44 10.54 -10.77
C SER A 8 -9.24 11.42 -11.14
N ASN A 9 -8.24 11.52 -10.27
CA ASN A 9 -7.01 12.27 -10.51
C ASN A 9 -7.23 13.79 -10.60
N LEU A 10 -8.35 14.32 -10.10
CA LEU A 10 -8.69 15.74 -10.08
C LEU A 10 -8.36 16.32 -8.70
N VAL A 11 -7.06 16.33 -8.38
CA VAL A 11 -6.58 16.55 -7.00
C VAL A 11 -6.63 18.02 -6.61
N ASN A 12 -6.51 18.93 -7.57
CA ASN A 12 -6.63 20.37 -7.32
C ASN A 12 -8.07 20.73 -6.96
N GLU A 13 -9.02 20.16 -7.70
CA GLU A 13 -10.45 20.30 -7.48
C GLU A 13 -10.86 19.70 -6.12
N ALA A 14 -10.30 18.53 -5.78
CA ALA A 14 -10.47 17.94 -4.45
C ALA A 14 -9.93 18.86 -3.34
N GLU A 15 -8.80 19.53 -3.57
CA GLU A 15 -8.22 20.47 -2.61
C GLU A 15 -9.05 21.77 -2.51
N GLU A 16 -9.54 22.32 -3.61
CA GLU A 16 -10.42 23.49 -3.60
C GLU A 16 -11.70 23.18 -2.83
N LEU A 17 -12.28 21.99 -3.05
CA LEU A 17 -13.50 21.59 -2.37
C LEU A 17 -13.29 21.39 -0.87
N ILE A 18 -12.14 20.84 -0.43
CA ILE A 18 -11.85 20.77 1.01
C ILE A 18 -11.66 22.18 1.60
N ASN A 19 -11.04 23.11 0.87
CA ASN A 19 -10.84 24.49 1.34
C ASN A 19 -12.17 25.25 1.43
N GLU A 20 -13.08 25.04 0.48
CA GLU A 20 -14.42 25.63 0.52
C GLU A 20 -15.23 25.08 1.70
N TYR A 21 -15.22 23.75 1.88
CA TYR A 21 -15.90 23.11 3.01
C TYR A 21 -15.39 23.64 4.37
N LYS A 22 -14.07 23.90 4.47
CA LYS A 22 -13.43 24.45 5.68
C LYS A 22 -13.97 25.81 6.13
N LYS A 23 -14.58 26.59 5.24
CA LYS A 23 -15.12 27.91 5.58
C LYS A 23 -16.31 27.82 6.54
N SER A 24 -17.07 26.72 6.48
CA SER A 24 -18.30 26.55 7.24
C SER A 24 -18.31 25.30 8.13
N HIS A 25 -17.41 24.34 7.89
CA HIS A 25 -17.39 23.06 8.57
C HIS A 25 -15.97 22.54 8.77
N LEU A 26 -15.76 21.69 9.79
CA LEU A 26 -14.48 21.01 9.99
C LEU A 26 -14.38 19.79 9.06
N PRO A 27 -13.37 19.68 8.17
CA PRO A 27 -13.22 18.50 7.32
C PRO A 27 -12.93 17.26 8.13
N SER A 28 -13.51 16.15 7.71
CA SER A 28 -13.28 14.87 8.35
C SER A 28 -11.88 14.33 8.03
N TYR A 29 -11.45 13.37 8.86
CA TYR A 29 -10.25 12.59 8.62
C TYR A 29 -10.21 11.97 7.22
N SER A 30 -11.33 11.37 6.79
CA SER A 30 -11.43 10.68 5.50
C SER A 30 -11.23 11.62 4.31
N MET A 31 -11.68 12.88 4.40
CA MET A 31 -11.50 13.87 3.33
C MET A 31 -10.02 14.14 3.05
N TYR A 32 -9.22 14.34 4.10
CA TYR A 32 -7.78 14.51 3.96
C TYR A 32 -7.08 13.24 3.48
N MET A 33 -7.48 12.07 4.01
CA MET A 33 -6.88 10.80 3.60
C MET A 33 -7.12 10.46 2.13
N SER A 34 -8.29 10.80 1.57
CA SER A 34 -8.56 10.63 0.14
C SER A 34 -7.56 11.41 -0.71
N ILE A 35 -7.31 12.69 -0.37
CA ILE A 35 -6.35 13.54 -1.11
C ILE A 35 -4.91 13.05 -0.87
N LEU A 36 -4.57 12.66 0.36
CA LEU A 36 -3.25 12.11 0.72
C LEU A 36 -2.96 10.81 -0.06
N SER A 37 -3.97 9.96 -0.24
CA SER A 37 -3.87 8.74 -1.04
C SER A 37 -3.69 9.04 -2.53
N ALA A 38 -4.40 10.04 -3.06
CA ALA A 38 -4.17 10.50 -4.43
C ALA A 38 -2.76 11.09 -4.62
N ALA A 39 -2.25 11.82 -3.64
CA ALA A 39 -0.88 12.34 -3.64
C ALA A 39 0.15 11.21 -3.71
N ARG A 40 -0.06 10.11 -2.96
CA ARG A 40 0.77 8.90 -3.06
C ARG A 40 0.78 8.34 -4.47
N ASN A 41 -0.40 8.16 -5.07
CA ASN A 41 -0.53 7.55 -6.40
C ASN A 41 0.22 8.36 -7.48
N ARG A 42 0.29 9.68 -7.31
CA ARG A 42 1.07 10.59 -8.17
C ARG A 42 2.54 10.76 -7.75
N ARG A 43 2.99 10.10 -6.68
CA ARG A 43 4.31 10.32 -6.06
C ARG A 43 4.57 11.79 -5.70
N ASN A 44 3.51 12.55 -5.42
CA ASN A 44 3.57 13.97 -5.09
C ASN A 44 3.76 14.15 -3.58
N SER A 45 5.01 14.12 -3.14
CA SER A 45 5.39 14.27 -1.74
C SER A 45 5.03 15.64 -1.16
N LEU A 46 5.08 16.71 -1.96
CA LEU A 46 4.72 18.06 -1.53
C LEU A 46 3.25 18.15 -1.13
N LEU A 47 2.37 17.63 -1.98
CA LEU A 47 0.94 17.58 -1.68
C LEU A 47 0.65 16.67 -0.48
N ALA A 48 1.33 15.53 -0.40
CA ALA A 48 1.17 14.61 0.71
C ALA A 48 1.54 15.27 2.05
N GLN A 49 2.68 15.96 2.11
CA GLN A 49 3.10 16.70 3.29
C GLN A 49 2.12 17.82 3.65
N LYS A 50 1.62 18.56 2.64
CA LYS A 50 0.62 19.62 2.82
C LYS A 50 -0.66 19.08 3.46
N MET A 51 -1.18 17.97 2.95
CA MET A 51 -2.40 17.35 3.52
C MET A 51 -2.14 16.77 4.91
N TYR A 52 -0.99 16.13 5.13
CA TYR A 52 -0.60 15.62 6.43
C TYR A 52 -0.51 16.74 7.49
N ASN A 53 0.15 17.86 7.17
CA ASN A 53 0.26 19.01 8.09
C ASN A 53 -1.11 19.60 8.46
N ARG A 54 -2.09 19.53 7.55
CA ARG A 54 -3.45 20.01 7.80
C ARG A 54 -4.24 19.10 8.73
N ILE A 55 -4.01 17.78 8.67
CA ILE A 55 -4.74 16.81 9.48
C ILE A 55 -4.07 16.55 10.83
N GLU A 56 -2.73 16.61 10.91
CA GLU A 56 -1.92 16.26 12.08
C GLU A 56 -2.41 16.87 13.41
N PRO A 57 -2.82 18.16 13.48
CA PRO A 57 -3.31 18.75 14.73
C PRO A 57 -4.54 18.05 15.32
N TYR A 58 -5.34 17.40 14.46
CA TYR A 58 -6.57 16.70 14.84
C TYR A 58 -6.35 15.22 15.17
N LEU A 59 -5.11 14.72 15.08
CA LEU A 59 -4.76 13.32 15.32
C LEU A 59 -4.21 13.07 16.73
N LYS A 60 -4.16 14.11 17.58
CA LYS A 60 -3.80 13.94 18.99
C LYS A 60 -4.77 12.96 19.64
N ASP A 61 -4.23 11.99 20.35
CA ASP A 61 -4.97 10.91 21.03
C ASP A 61 -5.71 9.93 20.10
N GLN A 62 -5.49 10.02 18.79
CA GLN A 62 -6.10 9.15 17.77
C GLN A 62 -5.06 8.22 17.15
N GLU A 63 -4.54 7.27 17.95
CA GLU A 63 -3.38 6.45 17.59
C GLU A 63 -3.52 5.73 16.23
N ILE A 64 -4.71 5.17 15.96
CA ILE A 64 -5.01 4.44 14.73
C ILE A 64 -4.92 5.39 13.52
N TYR A 65 -5.57 6.55 13.60
CA TYR A 65 -5.61 7.54 12.52
C TYR A 65 -4.26 8.23 12.32
N ALA A 66 -3.52 8.50 13.40
CA ALA A 66 -2.16 9.02 13.36
C ALA A 66 -1.20 8.04 12.67
N THR A 67 -1.31 6.76 13.00
CA THR A 67 -0.49 5.69 12.42
C THR A 67 -0.74 5.57 10.92
N SER A 68 -1.99 5.44 10.48
CA SER A 68 -2.31 5.29 9.06
C SER A 68 -1.91 6.51 8.24
N ALA A 69 -2.10 7.74 8.75
CA ALA A 69 -1.68 8.95 8.07
C ALA A 69 -0.15 9.04 7.91
N LYS A 70 0.63 8.71 8.95
CA LYS A 70 2.10 8.69 8.89
C LYS A 70 2.64 7.59 7.98
N VAL A 71 2.04 6.40 8.00
CA VAL A 71 2.38 5.31 7.09
C VAL A 71 2.16 5.74 5.65
N LEU A 72 1.01 6.35 5.36
CA LEU A 72 0.69 6.81 4.02
C LEU A 72 1.66 7.90 3.54
N LEU A 73 2.01 8.85 4.42
CA LEU A 73 3.01 9.88 4.14
C LEU A 73 4.38 9.25 3.82
N ALA A 74 4.87 8.33 4.66
CA ALA A 74 6.13 7.64 4.44
C ALA A 74 6.14 6.87 3.11
N ASN A 75 5.04 6.19 2.77
CA ASN A 75 4.93 5.48 1.51
C ASN A 75 5.03 6.42 0.30
N THR A 76 4.45 7.62 0.38
CA THR A 76 4.58 8.62 -0.70
C THR A 76 6.03 9.07 -0.87
N TYR A 77 6.74 9.37 0.22
CA TYR A 77 8.16 9.74 0.16
C TYR A 77 9.03 8.59 -0.36
N ALA A 78 8.74 7.35 0.01
CA ALA A 78 9.44 6.18 -0.52
C ALA A 78 9.26 6.05 -2.04
N LEU A 79 8.05 6.25 -2.56
CA LEU A 79 7.79 6.24 -4.01
C LEU A 79 8.45 7.42 -4.74
N ALA A 80 8.64 8.55 -4.06
CA ALA A 80 9.38 9.69 -4.57
C ALA A 80 10.92 9.53 -4.46
N GLY A 81 11.40 8.45 -3.86
CA GLY A 81 12.84 8.15 -3.70
C GLY A 81 13.53 8.82 -2.51
N ASP A 82 12.79 9.54 -1.66
CA ASP A 82 13.35 10.25 -0.50
C ASP A 82 13.36 9.35 0.74
N LEU A 83 14.35 8.46 0.78
CA LEU A 83 14.54 7.50 1.87
C LEU A 83 14.94 8.17 3.20
N THR A 84 15.53 9.37 3.16
CA THR A 84 15.90 10.14 4.34
C THR A 84 14.64 10.57 5.10
N THR A 85 13.66 11.15 4.39
CA THR A 85 12.39 11.54 5.01
C THR A 85 11.59 10.33 5.51
N VAL A 86 11.60 9.21 4.78
CA VAL A 86 11.01 7.95 5.25
C VAL A 86 11.59 7.53 6.59
N SER A 87 12.92 7.56 6.72
CA SER A 87 13.62 7.18 7.95
C SER A 87 13.25 8.10 9.11
N ASN A 88 13.16 9.41 8.87
CA ASN A 88 12.73 10.39 9.87
C ASN A 88 11.28 10.17 10.32
N ILE A 89 10.37 9.89 9.39
CA ILE A 89 8.96 9.59 9.73
C ILE A 89 8.88 8.32 10.59
N ARG A 90 9.60 7.26 10.20
CA ARG A 90 9.63 6.00 10.96
C ARG A 90 10.22 6.17 12.36
N MET A 91 11.29 6.97 12.48
CA MET A 91 11.88 7.31 13.78
C MET A 91 10.88 8.03 14.67
N LYS A 92 10.17 9.04 14.15
CA LYS A 92 9.11 9.75 14.89
C LYS A 92 7.95 8.83 15.27
N MET A 93 7.56 7.89 14.39
CA MET A 93 6.54 6.89 14.73
C MET A 93 6.99 6.02 15.92
N ASN A 94 8.23 5.52 15.90
CA ASN A 94 8.79 4.73 17.00
C ASN A 94 8.85 5.52 18.31
N GLN A 95 9.31 6.77 18.28
CA GLN A 95 9.39 7.64 19.46
C GLN A 95 8.00 7.93 20.06
N SER A 96 6.98 8.07 19.21
CA SER A 96 5.60 8.27 19.63
C SER A 96 4.86 6.96 19.97
N GLY A 97 5.55 5.81 19.95
CA GLY A 97 4.94 4.49 20.20
C GLY A 97 3.99 3.99 19.10
N LEU A 98 3.85 4.74 17.99
CA LEU A 98 2.93 4.42 16.91
C LEU A 98 3.43 3.21 16.12
N LYS A 99 2.64 2.16 16.11
CA LYS A 99 2.94 0.94 15.35
C LYS A 99 1.85 0.68 14.34
N LYS A 100 2.25 0.43 13.09
CA LYS A 100 1.32 -0.10 12.08
C LYS A 100 0.77 -1.42 12.61
N LEU A 101 -0.52 -1.45 12.92
CA LEU A 101 -1.20 -2.70 13.24
C LEU A 101 -1.13 -3.58 11.99
N ALA A 102 -0.64 -4.80 12.17
CA ALA A 102 -0.79 -5.82 11.13
C ALA A 102 -2.29 -5.98 10.91
N GLY A 103 -2.77 -5.68 9.70
CA GLY A 103 -4.19 -5.84 9.45
C GLY A 103 -4.57 -7.31 9.62
N LEU A 104 -5.67 -7.53 10.30
CA LEU A 104 -6.23 -8.85 10.51
C LEU A 104 -7.22 -9.08 9.38
N SER A 105 -6.92 -9.98 8.44
CA SER A 105 -7.97 -10.58 7.62
C SER A 105 -8.68 -11.61 8.49
N TRP A 106 -10.00 -11.74 8.34
CA TRP A 106 -10.83 -12.70 9.11
C TRP A 106 -10.51 -14.19 8.82
N THR A 107 -9.45 -14.43 8.08
CA THR A 107 -8.92 -15.77 7.82
C THR A 107 -8.15 -16.24 9.05
N VAL A 108 -8.48 -17.44 9.54
CA VAL A 108 -8.01 -18.09 10.79
C VAL A 108 -6.48 -18.25 10.90
N VAL A 109 -5.71 -17.82 9.91
CA VAL A 109 -4.25 -17.99 9.84
C VAL A 109 -3.54 -16.64 9.95
N LYS A 110 -2.78 -16.43 11.04
CA LYS A 110 -1.83 -15.32 11.17
C LYS A 110 -0.72 -15.51 10.13
N PHE A 111 -0.72 -14.69 9.08
CA PHE A 111 0.28 -14.75 8.03
C PHE A 111 1.57 -14.03 8.44
N ARG A 112 2.73 -14.65 8.16
CA ARG A 112 4.06 -14.04 8.32
C ARG A 112 4.83 -14.15 7.00
N VAL A 113 5.46 -13.05 6.56
CA VAL A 113 6.35 -13.10 5.39
C VAL A 113 7.50 -14.07 5.68
N HIS A 114 7.79 -14.98 4.75
CA HIS A 114 8.71 -16.12 4.91
C HIS A 114 8.28 -17.18 5.94
N ASP A 115 6.97 -17.33 6.17
CA ASP A 115 6.49 -18.46 6.95
C ASP A 115 6.91 -19.79 6.32
N ARG A 116 7.66 -20.59 7.07
CA ARG A 116 8.09 -21.96 6.75
C ARG A 116 7.49 -22.98 7.73
N SER A 117 6.42 -22.62 8.44
CA SER A 117 5.76 -23.50 9.40
C SER A 117 5.10 -24.71 8.75
N HIS A 118 4.80 -24.62 7.44
CA HIS A 118 4.23 -25.73 6.69
C HIS A 118 5.30 -26.82 6.46
N PRO A 119 5.03 -28.10 6.77
CA PRO A 119 5.99 -29.20 6.56
C PRO A 119 6.53 -29.29 5.13
N GLN A 120 5.72 -28.88 4.16
CA GLN A 120 6.04 -28.88 2.72
C GLN A 120 6.56 -27.53 2.22
N SER A 121 6.96 -26.60 3.09
CA SER A 121 7.35 -25.25 2.66
C SER A 121 8.48 -25.25 1.63
N ASN A 122 9.40 -26.22 1.73
CA ASN A 122 10.52 -26.35 0.81
C ASN A 122 10.06 -26.75 -0.58
N GLU A 123 9.23 -27.80 -0.68
CA GLU A 123 8.64 -28.28 -1.94
C GLU A 123 7.83 -27.18 -2.63
N ILE A 124 7.05 -26.43 -1.84
CA ILE A 124 6.28 -25.29 -2.35
C ILE A 124 7.21 -24.22 -2.92
N CYS A 125 8.28 -23.84 -2.21
CA CYS A 125 9.24 -22.86 -2.69
C CYS A 125 9.96 -23.33 -3.97
N GLU A 126 10.35 -24.60 -4.03
CA GLU A 126 11.01 -25.19 -5.20
C GLU A 126 10.10 -25.17 -6.44
N GLU A 127 8.82 -25.50 -6.31
CA GLU A 127 7.87 -25.40 -7.42
C GLU A 127 7.63 -23.95 -7.86
N LEU A 128 7.58 -22.99 -6.92
CA LEU A 128 7.48 -21.57 -7.27
C LEU A 128 8.72 -21.09 -8.04
N GLU A 129 9.92 -21.55 -7.67
CA GLU A 129 11.15 -21.26 -8.42
C GLU A 129 11.13 -21.89 -9.81
N ARG A 130 10.71 -23.16 -9.93
CA ARG A 130 10.58 -23.86 -11.21
C ARG A 130 9.66 -23.10 -12.17
N LEU A 131 8.46 -22.75 -11.69
CA LEU A 131 7.48 -21.97 -12.45
C LEU A 131 8.02 -20.58 -12.83
N THR A 132 8.72 -19.91 -11.91
CA THR A 132 9.34 -18.60 -12.19
C THR A 132 10.37 -18.68 -13.32
N ASN A 133 11.16 -19.75 -13.40
CA ASN A 133 12.14 -19.94 -14.45
C ASN A 133 11.49 -20.27 -15.80
N GLU A 134 10.45 -21.11 -15.79
CA GLU A 134 9.64 -21.42 -16.96
C GLU A 134 8.97 -20.17 -17.54
N LEU A 135 8.50 -19.26 -16.69
CA LEU A 135 7.93 -17.96 -17.07
C LEU A 135 8.95 -17.08 -17.81
N LYS A 136 10.20 -16.99 -17.32
CA LYS A 136 11.25 -16.20 -17.97
C LYS A 136 11.59 -16.73 -19.36
N GLN A 137 11.58 -18.05 -19.55
CA GLN A 137 11.84 -18.68 -20.84
C GLN A 137 10.77 -18.34 -21.89
N HIS A 138 9.52 -18.14 -21.47
CA HIS A 138 8.41 -17.75 -22.34
C HIS A 138 8.26 -16.23 -22.54
N GLY A 139 9.31 -15.46 -22.24
CA GLY A 139 9.34 -14.02 -22.51
C GLY A 139 8.65 -13.13 -21.47
N TYR A 140 8.28 -13.68 -20.31
CA TYR A 140 7.76 -12.86 -19.21
C TYR A 140 8.84 -11.88 -18.71
N GLN A 141 8.64 -10.59 -18.97
CA GLN A 141 9.44 -9.52 -18.39
C GLN A 141 8.72 -8.90 -17.20
N CYS A 142 9.44 -8.81 -16.08
CA CYS A 142 8.93 -8.23 -14.85
C CYS A 142 8.87 -6.71 -14.97
N ASP A 143 7.68 -6.13 -15.13
CA ASP A 143 7.50 -4.69 -14.99
C ASP A 143 7.50 -4.31 -13.50
N ALA A 144 8.62 -3.77 -13.02
CA ALA A 144 8.80 -3.29 -11.66
C ALA A 144 8.77 -1.75 -11.55
N SER A 145 8.35 -1.04 -12.60
CA SER A 145 8.43 0.43 -12.70
C SER A 145 7.57 1.19 -11.67
N TRP A 146 6.59 0.52 -11.06
CA TRP A 146 5.64 1.08 -10.08
C TRP A 146 5.93 0.71 -8.62
N ILE A 147 7.08 0.08 -8.36
CA ILE A 147 7.32 -0.65 -7.11
C ILE A 147 8.45 0.04 -6.33
N SER A 148 8.17 0.46 -5.07
CA SER A 148 9.18 1.10 -4.21
C SER A 148 10.29 0.14 -3.76
N GLN A 149 10.12 -1.17 -3.98
CA GLN A 149 11.10 -2.25 -3.79
C GLN A 149 10.77 -3.38 -4.77
N PRO A 150 11.75 -3.99 -5.47
CA PRO A 150 11.48 -5.05 -6.45
C PRO A 150 10.71 -6.24 -5.84
N LEU A 151 9.72 -6.78 -6.57
CA LEU A 151 8.98 -7.98 -6.15
C LEU A 151 9.93 -9.15 -5.92
N THR A 152 9.62 -9.94 -4.90
CA THR A 152 10.25 -11.24 -4.70
C THR A 152 9.77 -12.23 -5.78
N ASN A 153 10.52 -13.28 -6.07
CA ASN A 153 10.11 -14.31 -7.05
C ASN A 153 8.75 -14.95 -6.68
N ASN A 154 8.40 -14.96 -5.40
CA ASN A 154 7.16 -15.54 -4.88
C ASN A 154 5.91 -14.79 -5.36
N GLU A 155 5.92 -13.45 -5.36
CA GLU A 155 4.77 -12.62 -5.77
C GLU A 155 4.42 -12.78 -7.26
N LYS A 156 5.44 -13.04 -8.10
CA LYS A 156 5.26 -13.34 -9.53
C LYS A 156 4.57 -14.68 -9.75
N SER A 157 4.92 -15.66 -8.91
CA SER A 157 4.37 -17.01 -8.99
C SER A 157 2.89 -17.03 -8.62
N PHE A 158 2.47 -16.27 -7.59
CA PHE A 158 1.07 -16.19 -7.18
C PHE A 158 0.14 -15.62 -8.26
N LYS A 159 0.60 -14.64 -9.05
CA LYS A 159 -0.18 -14.10 -10.18
C LYS A 159 -0.57 -15.18 -11.20
N TRP A 160 0.38 -16.02 -11.58
CA TRP A 160 0.14 -17.05 -12.59
C TRP A 160 -0.64 -18.23 -12.03
N VAL A 161 -0.40 -18.65 -10.79
CA VAL A 161 -1.20 -19.71 -10.15
C VAL A 161 -2.67 -19.30 -10.09
N ALA A 162 -2.97 -18.02 -9.80
CA ALA A 162 -4.33 -17.51 -9.85
C ALA A 162 -4.97 -17.65 -11.25
N GLN A 163 -4.23 -17.32 -12.31
CA GLN A 163 -4.69 -17.47 -13.70
C GLN A 163 -4.91 -18.93 -14.11
N VAL A 164 -3.96 -19.81 -13.81
CA VAL A 164 -4.04 -21.22 -14.24
C VAL A 164 -5.10 -21.99 -13.44
N ARG A 165 -5.15 -21.77 -12.13
CA ARG A 165 -6.12 -22.44 -11.26
C ARG A 165 -7.50 -21.78 -11.33
N GLN A 166 -7.65 -20.70 -12.10
CA GLN A 166 -8.87 -19.91 -12.17
C GLN A 166 -9.41 -19.56 -10.77
N CYS A 167 -8.51 -19.15 -9.87
CA CYS A 167 -8.84 -18.84 -8.49
C CYS A 167 -8.22 -17.50 -8.07
N THR A 168 -8.83 -16.85 -7.08
CA THR A 168 -8.24 -15.63 -6.49
C THR A 168 -7.24 -16.03 -5.42
N ILE A 169 -6.01 -15.55 -5.53
CA ILE A 169 -4.98 -15.75 -4.51
C ILE A 169 -4.79 -14.44 -3.75
N ILE A 170 -4.84 -14.51 -2.43
CA ILE A 170 -4.65 -13.35 -1.56
C ILE A 170 -3.37 -13.57 -0.77
N VAL A 171 -2.36 -12.72 -0.98
CA VAL A 171 -1.05 -12.81 -0.32
C VAL A 171 -0.81 -11.51 0.43
N ARG A 172 -0.34 -11.57 1.66
CA ARG A 172 -0.16 -10.35 2.46
C ARG A 172 1.30 -10.17 2.86
N ASP A 173 2.02 -9.19 2.32
CA ASP A 173 3.34 -8.85 2.84
C ASP A 173 3.25 -7.97 4.11
N ALA A 174 4.40 -7.65 4.72
CA ALA A 174 4.49 -6.83 5.93
C ALA A 174 3.86 -5.43 5.77
N ASN A 175 3.68 -4.99 4.53
CA ASN A 175 3.23 -3.67 4.13
C ASN A 175 1.87 -3.67 3.39
N ARG A 176 1.43 -4.77 2.75
CA ARG A 176 0.30 -4.78 1.77
C ARG A 176 -0.43 -6.12 1.69
N THR A 177 -1.68 -6.08 1.24
CA THR A 177 -2.42 -7.26 0.78
C THR A 177 -2.49 -7.22 -0.74
N HIS A 178 -2.04 -8.29 -1.38
CA HIS A 178 -2.02 -8.52 -2.82
C HIS A 178 -3.15 -9.47 -3.17
N HIS A 179 -4.14 -9.03 -3.96
CA HIS A 179 -5.09 -9.95 -4.58
C HIS A 179 -4.60 -10.25 -5.98
N PHE A 180 -4.54 -11.51 -6.35
CA PHE A 180 -4.22 -11.99 -7.68
C PHE A 180 -5.48 -12.64 -8.23
N TYR A 181 -6.03 -12.09 -9.31
CA TYR A 181 -7.28 -12.53 -9.90
C TYR A 181 -7.04 -13.50 -11.08
N PRO A 182 -8.03 -14.36 -11.40
CA PRO A 182 -7.96 -15.34 -12.50
C PRO A 182 -7.66 -14.76 -13.89
N ASP A 183 -7.94 -13.47 -14.09
CA ASP A 183 -7.74 -12.74 -15.33
C ASP A 183 -6.33 -12.13 -15.46
N GLY A 184 -5.47 -12.28 -14.43
CA GLY A 184 -4.14 -11.70 -14.41
C GLY A 184 -4.10 -10.26 -13.92
N HIS A 185 -5.23 -9.69 -13.51
CA HIS A 185 -5.22 -8.48 -12.72
C HIS A 185 -4.72 -8.78 -11.31
N TYR A 186 -3.99 -7.84 -10.72
CA TYR A 186 -3.62 -7.92 -9.32
C TYR A 186 -3.84 -6.57 -8.64
N SER A 187 -4.38 -6.58 -7.43
CA SER A 187 -4.92 -5.39 -6.74
C SER A 187 -3.85 -4.47 -6.14
N CYS A 188 -2.64 -4.41 -6.69
CA CYS A 188 -1.58 -3.53 -6.16
C CYS A 188 -1.89 -2.02 -6.26
N GLY A 189 -3.09 -1.66 -6.72
CA GLY A 189 -3.62 -0.30 -6.70
C GLY A 189 -4.51 0.05 -5.50
N ASP A 190 -4.98 -0.93 -4.73
CA ASP A 190 -5.95 -0.70 -3.65
C ASP A 190 -5.30 -0.90 -2.28
N PHE A 191 -4.85 0.22 -1.71
CA PHE A 191 -4.10 0.27 -0.47
C PHE A 191 -5.03 0.49 0.73
N PHE A 192 -5.07 -0.48 1.66
CA PHE A 192 -5.40 -0.26 3.08
C PHE A 192 -4.17 -0.56 3.95
#